data_AF-A0A7I9W077-F1
#
_entry.id   AF-A0A7I9W077-F1
#
_cell.length_a   1.000
_cell.length_b   1.000
_cell.length_c   1.000
_cell.angle_alpha   90.00
_cell.angle_beta   90.00
_cell.angle_gamma   90.00
#
_symmetry.space_group_name_H-M   'P 1'
#
loop_
_entity.id
_entity.type
_entity.pdbx_description
1 polymer ?
#
loop_
_entity_poly.entity_id
_entity_poly.type
_entity_poly.pdbx_seq_one_letter_code
_entity_poly.pdbx_strand_id
1 'polypeptide(L)'
;MPVPCYLVEWYHSVTDEPLDDTAARLKDSAVSMSAQGSRVQLLNLLSVPTDEVLFAVFTADSASTVAQTCDRAGFPPQRVSTATEVDVLRAP
;
A
#
# COMPACT_ATOMS: atom_id res chain seq x y z
N MET A 1 13.20 14.89 6.72
CA MET A 1 12.26 14.21 7.63
C MET A 1 11.98 12.82 7.07
N PRO A 2 11.80 11.78 7.90
CA PRO A 2 11.40 10.46 7.41
C PRO A 2 10.07 10.57 6.65
N VAL A 3 9.93 9.81 5.57
CA VAL A 3 8.69 9.79 4.78
C VAL A 3 7.62 9.09 5.62
N PRO A 4 6.43 9.70 5.81
CA PRO A 4 5.34 9.08 6.57
C PRO A 4 4.97 7.70 6.01
N CYS A 5 4.58 6.80 6.90
CA CYS A 5 4.04 5.50 6.54
C CYS A 5 2.51 5.51 6.59
N TYR A 6 1.89 4.71 5.74
CA TYR A 6 0.45 4.55 5.67
C TYR A 6 0.08 3.07 5.58
N LEU A 7 -0.91 2.67 6.37
CA LEU A 7 -1.57 1.38 6.27
C LEU A 7 -2.82 1.55 5.40
N VAL A 8 -2.95 0.69 4.40
CA VAL A 8 -4.11 0.61 3.53
C VAL A 8 -4.82 -0.71 3.79
N GLU A 9 -6.14 -0.65 3.86
CA GLU A 9 -7.00 -1.79 4.13
C GLU A 9 -8.08 -1.91 3.05
N TRP A 10 -8.29 -3.14 2.61
CA TRP A 10 -9.44 -3.54 1.81
C TRP A 10 -10.11 -4.75 2.49
N TYR A 11 -11.41 -4.63 2.74
CA TYR A 11 -12.26 -5.61 3.42
C TYR A 11 -13.17 -6.30 2.41
N HIS A 12 -13.30 -7.62 2.52
CA HIS A 12 -14.07 -8.47 1.60
C HIS A 12 -13.59 -8.37 0.15
N SER A 13 -12.40 -7.80 -0.06
CA SER A 13 -11.70 -7.72 -1.33
C SER A 13 -10.89 -9.01 -1.52
N VAL A 14 -11.55 -10.15 -1.37
CA VAL A 14 -11.01 -11.40 -1.89
C VAL A 14 -11.03 -11.23 -3.41
N THR A 15 -9.95 -10.69 -3.95
CA THR A 15 -9.78 -10.66 -5.39
C THR A 15 -9.69 -12.12 -5.82
N ASP A 16 -10.57 -12.56 -6.73
CA ASP A 16 -10.34 -13.82 -7.47
C ASP A 16 -9.00 -13.76 -8.26
N GLU A 17 -8.45 -12.55 -8.40
CA GLU A 17 -7.12 -12.28 -8.94
C GLU A 17 -6.01 -12.72 -7.96
N PRO A 18 -4.95 -13.39 -8.45
CA PRO A 18 -3.79 -13.74 -7.65
C PRO A 18 -3.20 -12.53 -6.91
N LEU A 19 -2.81 -12.72 -5.65
CA LEU A 19 -2.20 -11.67 -4.82
C LEU A 19 -0.96 -11.05 -5.48
N ASP A 20 -0.20 -11.86 -6.22
CA ASP A 20 1.00 -11.43 -6.95
C ASP A 20 0.68 -10.41 -8.06
N ASP A 21 -0.43 -10.59 -8.77
CA ASP A 21 -0.87 -9.67 -9.83
C ASP A 21 -1.34 -8.33 -9.21
N THR A 22 -2.05 -8.40 -8.08
CA THR A 22 -2.43 -7.22 -7.29
C THR A 22 -1.18 -6.47 -6.80
N ALA A 23 -0.18 -7.19 -6.28
CA ALA A 23 1.08 -6.61 -5.84
C ALA A 23 1.83 -5.93 -6.99
N ALA A 24 1.89 -6.57 -8.16
CA ALA A 24 2.53 -6.02 -9.36
C ALA A 24 1.86 -4.71 -9.79
N ARG A 25 0.53 -4.67 -9.87
CA ARG A 25 -0.23 -3.47 -10.26
C ARG A 25 -0.04 -2.32 -9.28
N LEU A 26 -0.08 -2.59 -7.98
CA LEU A 26 0.16 -1.58 -6.94
C LEU A 26 1.59 -1.04 -7.01
N LYS A 27 2.58 -1.93 -7.19
CA LYS A 27 3.99 -1.57 -7.34
C LYS A 27 4.23 -0.71 -8.59
N ASP A 28 3.70 -1.13 -9.73
CA ASP A 28 3.86 -0.41 -10.99
C ASP A 28 3.21 0.98 -10.93
N SER A 29 2.05 1.08 -10.30
CA SER A 29 1.39 2.36 -10.04
C SER A 29 2.25 3.28 -9.17
N ALA A 30 2.82 2.75 -8.07
CA ALA A 30 3.71 3.51 -7.18
C ALA A 30 4.99 3.97 -7.90
N VAL A 31 5.60 3.10 -8.71
CA VAL A 31 6.78 3.45 -9.54
C VAL A 31 6.43 4.55 -10.54
N SER A 32 5.27 4.44 -11.22
CA SER A 32 4.81 5.44 -12.18
C SER A 32 4.54 6.79 -11.52
N MET A 33 3.89 6.82 -10.36
CA MET A 33 3.65 8.04 -9.60
C MET A 33 4.95 8.66 -9.06
N SER A 34 5.91 7.82 -8.65
CA SER A 34 7.24 8.25 -8.27
C SER A 34 8.02 8.91 -9.41
N ALA A 35 7.96 8.33 -10.61
CA ALA A 35 8.54 8.93 -11.80
C ALA A 35 7.90 10.28 -12.19
N GLN A 36 6.65 10.52 -11.76
CA GLN A 36 5.92 11.79 -11.96
C GLN A 36 6.15 12.81 -10.83
N GLY A 37 7.00 12.49 -9.85
CA GLY A 37 7.46 13.42 -8.81
C GLY A 37 6.72 13.32 -7.46
N SER A 38 5.74 12.42 -7.32
CA SER A 38 5.19 12.09 -5.99
C SER A 38 6.18 11.20 -5.23
N ARG A 39 6.31 11.33 -3.90
CA ARG A 39 6.99 10.28 -3.13
C ARG A 39 5.96 9.25 -2.72
N VAL A 40 6.05 8.05 -3.30
CA VAL A 40 5.23 6.90 -2.90
C VAL A 40 5.93 5.57 -3.22
N GLN A 41 5.97 4.66 -2.25
CA GLN A 41 6.56 3.34 -2.42
C GLN A 41 5.74 2.30 -1.66
N LEU A 42 5.40 1.20 -2.34
CA LEU A 42 4.84 0.01 -1.70
C LEU A 42 5.96 -0.72 -0.94
N LEU A 43 5.80 -0.88 0.37
CA LEU A 43 6.75 -1.58 1.24
C LEU A 43 6.36 -3.03 1.46
N ASN A 44 5.06 -3.29 1.66
CA ASN A 44 4.56 -4.62 1.95
C ASN A 44 3.11 -4.80 1.48
N LEU A 45 2.74 -6.04 1.17
CA LEU A 45 1.38 -6.45 0.88
C LEU A 45 1.12 -7.80 1.60
N LEU A 46 0.02 -7.89 2.33
CA LEU A 46 -0.33 -9.05 3.13
C LEU A 46 -1.83 -9.33 3.02
N SER A 47 -2.20 -10.55 2.65
CA SER A 47 -3.57 -11.04 2.74
C SER A 47 -3.78 -11.80 4.05
N VAL A 48 -4.93 -11.58 4.69
CA VAL A 48 -5.44 -12.35 5.84
C VAL A 48 -6.73 -13.03 5.40
N PRO A 49 -6.66 -14.24 4.80
CA PRO A 49 -7.82 -14.88 4.19
C PRO A 49 -8.95 -15.17 5.16
N THR A 50 -8.62 -15.54 6.40
CA THR A 50 -9.62 -15.83 7.45
C THR A 50 -10.51 -14.64 7.78
N ASP A 51 -9.95 -13.43 7.72
CA ASP A 51 -10.65 -12.19 8.03
C ASP A 51 -11.15 -11.49 6.75
N GLU A 52 -10.86 -12.07 5.57
CA GLU A 52 -11.13 -11.49 4.26
C GLU A 52 -10.57 -10.07 4.10
N VAL A 53 -9.38 -9.81 4.66
CA VAL A 53 -8.74 -8.49 4.61
C VAL A 53 -7.42 -8.54 3.87
N LEU A 54 -7.21 -7.54 2.99
CA LEU A 54 -5.92 -7.25 2.38
C LEU A 54 -5.34 -5.99 3.03
N PHE A 55 -4.06 -6.05 3.37
CA PHE A 55 -3.29 -4.94 3.93
C PHE A 55 -2.12 -4.59 3.03
N ALA A 56 -1.91 -3.29 2.81
CA ALA A 56 -0.68 -2.78 2.21
C ALA A 56 -0.04 -1.71 3.07
N VAL A 57 1.28 -1.66 3.07
CA VAL A 57 2.05 -0.59 3.72
C VAL A 57 2.74 0.23 2.64
N PHE A 58 2.53 1.54 2.68
CA PHE A 58 3.20 2.50 1.80
C PHE A 58 4.00 3.50 2.61
N THR A 59 5.14 3.94 2.08
CA THR A 59 5.66 5.29 2.40
C THR A 59 5.13 6.28 1.38
N ALA A 60 4.69 7.46 1.81
CA ALA A 60 4.26 8.50 0.88
C ALA A 60 4.31 9.91 1.46
N ASP A 61 4.20 10.94 0.60
CA ASP A 61 4.03 12.33 1.06
C ASP A 61 2.72 12.57 1.81
N SER A 62 1.64 11.87 1.42
CA SER A 62 0.30 12.06 1.99
C SER A 62 -0.60 10.83 1.83
N ALA A 63 -1.64 10.72 2.67
CA ALA A 63 -2.68 9.69 2.51
C ALA A 63 -3.40 9.81 1.14
N SER A 64 -3.58 11.03 0.63
CA SER A 64 -4.17 11.25 -0.71
C SER A 64 -3.30 10.70 -1.83
N THR A 65 -1.97 10.80 -1.73
CA THR A 65 -1.04 10.21 -2.70
C THR A 65 -1.17 8.68 -2.70
N VAL A 66 -1.30 8.06 -1.52
CA VAL A 66 -1.54 6.62 -1.40
C VAL A 66 -2.87 6.22 -2.03
N ALA A 67 -3.95 6.94 -1.72
CA ALA A 67 -5.26 6.66 -2.31
C ALA A 67 -5.25 6.75 -3.84
N GLN A 68 -4.64 7.81 -4.40
CA GLN A 68 -4.50 7.97 -5.84
C GLN A 68 -3.67 6.84 -6.48
N THR A 69 -2.63 6.38 -5.79
CA THR A 69 -1.79 5.24 -6.24
C THR A 69 -2.61 3.97 -6.34
N CYS A 70 -3.42 3.69 -5.31
CA CYS A 70 -4.30 2.54 -5.23
C CYS A 70 -5.43 2.60 -6.28
N ASP A 71 -6.06 3.77 -6.46
CA ASP A 71 -7.07 4.00 -7.50
C ASP A 71 -6.52 3.76 -8.91
N ARG A 72 -5.31 4.27 -9.21
CA ARG A 72 -4.67 4.08 -10.51
C ARG A 72 -4.28 2.63 -10.77
N ALA A 73 -4.02 1.86 -9.72
CA ALA A 73 -3.81 0.42 -9.82
C ALA A 73 -5.13 -0.35 -10.02
N GLY A 74 -6.29 0.31 -9.90
CA GLY A 74 -7.62 -0.29 -10.01
C GLY A 74 -8.13 -0.91 -8.70
N PHE A 75 -7.50 -0.57 -7.57
CA PHE A 75 -7.81 -1.10 -6.24
C PHE A 75 -8.07 0.04 -5.25
N PRO A 76 -9.20 0.76 -5.37
CA PRO A 76 -9.50 1.89 -4.51
C PRO A 76 -9.53 1.47 -3.03
N PRO A 77 -8.84 2.19 -2.13
CA PRO A 77 -8.73 1.77 -0.74
C PRO A 77 -10.01 2.05 0.03
N GLN A 78 -10.40 1.13 0.91
CA GLN A 78 -11.53 1.36 1.83
C GLN A 78 -11.10 2.15 3.07
N ARG A 79 -9.84 2.00 3.48
CA ARG A 79 -9.28 2.78 4.58
C ARG A 79 -7.80 3.07 4.33
N VAL A 80 -7.39 4.30 4.62
CA VAL A 80 -5.99 4.74 4.65
C VAL A 80 -5.71 5.38 6.00
N SER A 81 -4.76 4.84 6.74
CA SER A 81 -4.37 5.32 8.08
C SER A 81 -2.91 5.70 8.11
N THR A 82 -2.56 6.79 8.78
CA THR A 82 -1.17 7.08 9.14
C THR A 82 -0.63 5.96 10.04
N ALA A 83 0.55 5.46 9.72
CA ALA A 83 1.22 4.38 10.44
C ALA A 83 2.63 4.80 10.86
N THR A 84 3.19 4.10 11.84
CA THR A 84 4.59 4.22 12.23
C THR A 84 5.24 2.86 12.00
N GLU A 85 6.16 2.79 11.05
CA GLU A 85 6.96 1.59 10.82
C GLU A 85 8.07 1.52 11.87
N VAL A 86 8.27 0.34 12.43
CA VAL A 86 9.36 0.03 13.36
C VAL A 86 10.15 -1.12 12.75
N ASP A 87 11.44 -0.91 12.53
CA ASP A 87 12.34 -1.96 12.06
C ASP A 87 12.61 -2.96 13.19
N VAL A 88 11.92 -4.10 13.14
CA VAL A 88 11.96 -5.13 14.18
C VAL A 88 13.27 -5.93 14.15
N LEU A 89 13.96 -5.97 13.00
CA LEU A 89 15.24 -6.69 12.85
C LEU A 89 16.44 -5.84 13.26
N ARG A 90 16.24 -4.52 13.38
CA ARG A 90 17.19 -3.59 13.96
C ARG A 90 17.00 -3.50 15.48
N ALA A 91 17.20 -4.61 16.17
CA ALA A 91 17.49 -4.58 17.61
C ALA A 91 18.88 -3.91 17.82
N PRO A 92 19.11 -3.21 18.96
CA PRO A 92 20.28 -2.36 19.20
C PRO A 92 21.63 -3.08 19.10
#